data_AF-R5QKX9-F1
#
_entry.id   AF-R5QKX9-F1
#
_cell.length_a   1.000
_cell.length_b   1.000
_cell.length_c   1.000
_cell.angle_alpha   90.00
_cell.angle_beta   90.00
_cell.angle_gamma   90.00
#
_symmetry.space_group_name_H-M   'P 1'
#
loop_
_entity.id
_entity.type
_entity.pdbx_description
1 polymer ?
#
loop_
_entity_poly.entity_id
_entity_poly.type
_entity_poly.pdbx_seq_one_letter_code
_entity_poly.pdbx_strand_id
1 'polypeptide(L)'
;MADAAKNNDKNALIEALDTNLHLWIALKTLAETKHLGVAPDITGNIAKLADYVSEKTFKCGPDISEETLSGFININMQIAEGFLESKCLSGTEEDALALLRAALMLAEAKDKNDKSRLVEALNNNMELWTGIKTLVSAKTHPLAKEIKDNLIRLADFSIKKTFEIGTNTAHAAIDTLININLQISEGLLERVKFAA
;
A
#
# COMPACT_ATOMS: atom_id res chain seq x y z
N MET A 1 14.48 15.40 10.06
CA MET A 1 14.41 16.89 10.08
C MET A 1 13.85 17.42 11.40
N ALA A 2 12.64 17.01 11.82
CA ALA A 2 12.05 17.43 13.11
C ALA A 2 12.90 17.06 14.34
N ASP A 3 13.45 15.84 14.36
CA ASP A 3 14.29 15.38 15.49
C ASP A 3 15.64 16.09 15.54
N ALA A 4 16.26 16.37 14.39
CA ALA A 4 17.51 17.12 14.29
C ALA A 4 17.36 18.54 14.84
N ALA A 5 16.22 19.20 14.53
CA ALA A 5 15.91 20.53 15.03
C ALA A 5 15.62 20.56 16.54
N LYS A 6 14.88 19.56 17.05
CA LYS A 6 14.64 19.42 18.50
C LYS A 6 15.91 19.22 19.30
N ASN A 7 16.90 18.52 18.73
CA ASN A 7 18.16 18.22 19.39
C ASN A 7 19.25 19.29 19.18
N ASN A 8 18.94 20.38 18.47
CA ASN A 8 19.86 21.48 18.14
C ASN A 8 21.17 21.00 17.45
N ASP A 9 21.11 19.87 16.75
CA ASP A 9 22.24 19.26 16.07
C ASP A 9 22.34 19.83 14.66
N LYS A 10 23.27 20.79 14.49
CA LYS A 10 23.49 21.47 13.21
C LYS A 10 23.93 20.53 12.08
N ASN A 11 24.71 19.48 12.39
CA ASN A 11 25.19 18.57 11.36
C ASN A 11 24.05 17.65 10.87
N ALA A 12 23.26 17.11 11.82
CA ALA A 12 22.08 16.33 11.48
C ALA A 12 21.02 17.17 10.75
N LEU A 13 20.93 18.47 11.04
CA LEU A 13 20.03 19.38 10.34
C LEU A 13 20.48 19.62 8.89
N ILE A 14 21.78 19.81 8.66
CA ILE A 14 22.35 19.95 7.30
C ILE A 14 22.05 18.69 6.47
N GLU A 15 22.32 17.50 7.01
CA GLU A 15 22.06 16.24 6.32
C GLU A 15 20.56 16.04 6.01
N ALA A 16 19.69 16.40 6.95
CA ALA A 16 18.25 16.32 6.76
C ALA A 16 17.74 17.31 5.70
N LEU A 17 18.29 18.53 5.64
CA LEU A 17 17.96 19.53 4.61
C LEU A 17 18.47 19.11 3.24
N ASP A 18 19.67 18.55 3.16
CA ASP A 18 20.24 18.04 1.91
C ASP A 18 19.43 16.86 1.35
N THR A 19 19.05 15.91 2.21
CA THR A 19 18.16 14.80 1.83
C THR A 19 16.80 15.32 1.33
N ASN A 20 16.23 16.30 2.02
CA ASN A 20 14.96 16.91 1.64
C ASN A 20 15.08 17.61 0.27
N LEU A 21 16.14 18.38 0.06
CA LEU A 21 16.42 19.04 -1.21
C LEU A 21 16.52 18.04 -2.37
N HIS A 22 17.26 16.94 -2.19
CA HIS A 22 17.37 15.89 -3.20
C HIS A 22 16.01 15.26 -3.55
N LEU A 23 15.16 15.01 -2.55
CA LEU A 23 13.80 14.51 -2.78
C LEU A 23 12.96 15.49 -3.59
N TRP A 24 13.05 16.79 -3.31
CA TRP A 24 12.30 17.81 -4.05
C TRP A 24 12.78 18.00 -5.48
N ILE A 25 14.08 17.93 -5.72
CA ILE A 25 14.65 17.95 -7.07
C ILE A 25 14.17 16.73 -7.87
N ALA A 26 14.16 15.55 -7.25
CA ALA A 26 13.63 14.34 -7.89
C ALA A 26 12.12 14.47 -8.19
N LEU A 27 11.32 14.95 -7.24
CA LEU A 27 9.88 15.19 -7.42
C LEU A 27 9.60 16.19 -8.54
N LYS A 28 10.36 17.29 -8.62
CA LYS A 28 10.26 18.28 -9.70
C LYS A 28 10.59 17.66 -11.05
N THR A 29 11.71 16.93 -11.11
CA THR A 29 12.14 16.24 -12.34
C THR A 29 11.06 15.28 -12.81
N LEU A 30 10.47 14.51 -11.89
CA LEU A 30 9.33 13.65 -12.21
C LEU A 30 8.14 14.47 -12.71
N ALA A 31 7.78 15.57 -12.04
CA ALA A 31 6.65 16.43 -12.42
C ALA A 31 6.78 17.00 -13.83
N GLU A 32 8.00 17.29 -14.26
CA GLU A 32 8.28 17.86 -15.57
C GLU A 32 8.46 16.81 -16.67
N THR A 33 8.90 15.57 -16.34
CA THR A 33 9.33 14.58 -17.34
C THR A 33 8.45 13.33 -17.44
N LYS A 34 7.62 13.02 -16.43
CA LYS A 34 6.72 11.86 -16.40
C LYS A 34 5.47 12.17 -15.58
N HIS A 35 4.27 11.92 -16.13
CA HIS A 35 3.02 12.09 -15.36
C HIS A 35 3.09 11.31 -14.03
N LEU A 36 3.12 12.02 -12.90
CA LEU A 36 3.23 11.46 -11.53
C LEU A 36 2.05 10.57 -11.11
N GLY A 37 1.12 10.27 -12.04
CA GLY A 37 -0.16 9.65 -11.72
C GLY A 37 -1.08 10.57 -10.90
N VAL A 38 -0.78 11.87 -10.83
CA VAL A 38 -1.58 12.89 -10.14
C VAL A 38 -2.10 13.92 -11.12
N ALA A 39 -3.15 14.64 -10.74
CA ALA A 39 -3.81 15.60 -11.62
C ALA A 39 -2.85 16.75 -12.06
N PRO A 40 -3.06 17.38 -13.24
CA PRO A 40 -2.15 18.39 -13.79
C PRO A 40 -1.96 19.62 -12.90
N ASP A 41 -3.00 20.01 -12.16
CA ASP A 41 -2.97 21.08 -11.15
C ASP A 41 -2.10 20.73 -9.95
N ILE A 42 -2.18 19.48 -9.46
CA ILE A 42 -1.31 18.95 -8.41
C ILE A 42 0.15 18.94 -8.89
N THR A 43 0.39 18.50 -10.13
CA THR A 43 1.73 18.47 -10.74
C THR A 43 2.35 19.86 -10.81
N GLY A 44 1.57 20.88 -11.23
CA GLY A 44 2.02 22.27 -11.27
C GLY A 44 2.30 22.87 -9.89
N ASN A 45 1.56 22.45 -8.86
CA ASN A 45 1.80 22.87 -7.48
C ASN A 45 3.07 22.23 -6.89
N ILE A 46 3.33 20.95 -7.18
CA ILE A 46 4.56 20.26 -6.75
C ILE A 46 5.80 20.96 -7.31
N ALA A 47 5.80 21.36 -8.59
CA ALA A 47 6.93 22.07 -9.19
C ALA A 47 7.21 23.42 -8.51
N LYS A 48 6.16 24.21 -8.22
CA LYS A 48 6.29 25.48 -7.49
C LYS A 48 6.81 25.31 -6.06
N LEU A 49 6.33 24.27 -5.37
CA LEU A 49 6.78 23.97 -4.01
C LEU A 49 8.23 23.48 -4.01
N ALA A 50 8.64 22.68 -4.99
CA ALA A 50 10.02 22.25 -5.16
C ALA A 50 10.97 23.44 -5.37
N ASP A 51 10.57 24.42 -6.18
CA ASP A 51 11.34 25.66 -6.37
C ASP A 51 11.44 26.45 -5.07
N TYR A 52 10.32 26.61 -4.36
CA TYR A 52 10.29 27.30 -3.08
C TYR A 52 11.20 26.64 -2.03
N VAL A 53 11.10 25.32 -1.85
CA VAL A 53 11.92 24.57 -0.89
C VAL A 53 13.39 24.61 -1.27
N SER A 54 13.71 24.49 -2.56
CA SER A 54 15.10 24.60 -3.05
C SER A 54 15.68 25.97 -2.76
N GLU A 55 14.99 27.04 -3.18
CA GLU A 55 15.44 28.42 -2.97
C GLU A 55 15.63 28.74 -1.49
N LYS A 56 14.67 28.33 -0.64
CA LYS A 56 14.75 28.54 0.81
C LYS A 56 15.85 27.73 1.46
N THR A 57 16.07 26.48 1.04
CA THR A 57 17.16 25.63 1.57
C THR A 57 18.52 26.24 1.24
N PHE A 58 18.73 26.73 0.01
CA PHE A 58 19.98 27.40 -0.36
C PHE A 58 20.19 28.75 0.33
N LYS A 59 19.12 29.54 0.53
CA LYS A 59 19.21 30.85 1.18
C LYS A 59 19.48 30.75 2.69
N CYS A 60 18.89 29.76 3.35
CA CYS A 60 18.93 29.64 4.81
C CYS A 60 19.99 28.66 5.30
N GLY A 61 20.24 27.56 4.58
CA GLY A 61 21.20 26.53 4.97
C GLY A 61 21.02 26.07 6.43
N PRO A 62 22.09 25.97 7.23
CA PRO A 62 22.03 25.56 8.63
C PRO A 62 21.39 26.60 9.56
N ASP A 63 21.22 27.85 9.12
CA ASP A 63 20.63 28.94 9.91
C ASP A 63 19.13 29.13 9.59
N ILE A 64 18.47 28.06 9.13
CA ILE A 64 17.03 28.04 8.85
C ILE A 64 16.21 28.34 10.11
N SER A 65 15.22 29.24 9.98
CA SER A 65 14.33 29.57 11.10
C SER A 65 13.38 28.42 11.40
N GLU A 66 12.99 28.29 12.68
CA GLU A 66 12.01 27.29 13.12
C GLU A 66 10.65 27.43 12.38
N GLU A 67 10.26 28.66 12.05
CA GLU A 67 9.08 28.95 11.23
C GLU A 67 9.21 28.35 9.81
N THR A 68 10.35 28.56 9.14
CA THR A 68 10.59 28.04 7.79
C THR A 68 10.66 26.51 7.82
N LEU A 69 11.31 25.94 8.84
CA LEU A 69 11.43 24.51 9.02
C LEU A 69 10.07 23.85 9.26
N SER A 70 9.23 24.46 10.10
CA SER A 70 7.85 24.02 10.33
C SER A 70 7.02 24.09 9.05
N GLY A 71 7.24 25.13 8.24
CA GLY A 71 6.68 25.25 6.90
C GLY A 71 7.06 24.06 6.00
N PHE A 72 8.34 23.67 5.95
CA PHE A 72 8.78 22.52 5.16
C PHE A 72 8.15 21.20 5.64
N ILE A 73 8.07 20.98 6.95
CA ILE A 73 7.43 19.79 7.52
C ILE A 73 5.96 19.74 7.10
N ASN A 74 5.25 20.87 7.18
CA ASN A 74 3.84 20.96 6.81
C ASN A 74 3.63 20.72 5.30
N ILE A 75 4.48 21.30 4.45
CA ILE A 75 4.43 21.07 2.99
C ILE A 75 4.67 19.59 2.68
N ASN A 76 5.68 18.96 3.29
CA ASN A 76 5.95 17.54 3.10
C ASN A 76 4.76 16.66 3.53
N MET A 77 4.10 17.01 4.63
CA MET A 77 2.92 16.30 5.12
C MET A 77 1.73 16.45 4.17
N GLN A 78 1.43 17.67 3.72
CA GLN A 78 0.33 17.93 2.76
C GLN A 78 0.55 17.24 1.41
N ILE A 79 1.80 17.15 0.95
CA ILE A 79 2.10 16.42 -0.28
C ILE A 79 1.96 14.92 -0.10
N ALA A 80 2.42 14.38 1.04
CA ALA A 80 2.21 12.97 1.34
C ALA A 80 0.71 12.64 1.40
N GLU A 81 -0.09 13.50 2.03
CA GLU A 81 -1.55 13.38 2.06
C GLU A 81 -2.14 13.48 0.65
N GLY A 82 -1.78 14.49 -0.14
CA GLY A 82 -2.24 14.64 -1.53
C GLY A 82 -1.86 13.49 -2.45
N PHE A 83 -0.68 12.86 -2.26
CA PHE A 83 -0.31 11.64 -2.97
C PHE A 83 -1.13 10.42 -2.53
N LEU A 84 -1.43 10.30 -1.23
CA LEU A 84 -2.28 9.24 -0.71
C LEU A 84 -3.74 9.40 -1.18
N GLU A 85 -4.25 10.63 -1.25
CA GLU A 85 -5.59 10.93 -1.74
C GLU A 85 -5.71 10.78 -3.26
N SER A 86 -4.69 11.18 -4.02
CA SER A 86 -4.69 11.07 -5.49
C SER A 86 -4.45 9.65 -5.99
N LYS A 87 -3.77 8.82 -5.18
CA LYS A 87 -3.54 7.41 -5.51
C LYS A 87 -4.64 6.53 -4.92
N CYS A 88 -5.80 6.57 -5.56
CA CYS A 88 -6.82 5.54 -5.33
C CYS A 88 -6.32 4.24 -5.97
N LEU A 89 -6.20 3.16 -5.19
CA LEU A 89 -5.95 1.84 -5.73
C LEU A 89 -7.08 1.53 -6.72
N SER A 90 -6.74 0.96 -7.88
CA SER A 90 -7.78 0.36 -8.72
C SER A 90 -8.47 -0.74 -7.92
N GLY A 91 -9.76 -1.00 -8.17
CA GLY A 91 -10.48 -2.10 -7.50
C GLY A 91 -9.73 -3.45 -7.61
N THR A 92 -8.98 -3.65 -8.69
CA THR A 92 -8.09 -4.82 -8.86
C THR A 92 -6.91 -4.83 -7.90
N GLU A 93 -6.27 -3.68 -7.62
CA GLU A 93 -5.21 -3.58 -6.62
C GLU A 93 -5.74 -3.75 -5.19
N GLU A 94 -6.94 -3.22 -4.91
CA GLU A 94 -7.61 -3.42 -3.61
C GLU A 94 -7.91 -4.91 -3.37
N ASP A 95 -8.48 -5.60 -4.38
CA ASP A 95 -8.75 -7.04 -4.33
C ASP A 95 -7.46 -7.84 -4.12
N ALA A 96 -6.39 -7.48 -4.84
CA ALA A 96 -5.09 -8.16 -4.71
C ALA A 96 -4.50 -7.96 -3.31
N LEU A 97 -4.60 -6.76 -2.75
CA LEU A 97 -4.10 -6.44 -1.41
C LEU A 97 -4.91 -7.15 -0.33
N ALA A 98 -6.23 -7.28 -0.50
CA ALA A 98 -7.09 -8.02 0.42
C ALA A 98 -6.66 -9.50 0.51
N LEU A 99 -6.40 -10.15 -0.63
CA LEU A 99 -5.88 -11.52 -0.68
C LEU A 99 -4.49 -11.64 -0.04
N LEU A 100 -3.58 -10.70 -0.32
CA LEU A 100 -2.24 -10.68 0.28
C LEU A 100 -2.32 -10.56 1.81
N ARG A 101 -3.17 -9.66 2.32
CA ARG A 101 -3.38 -9.49 3.77
C ARG A 101 -3.91 -10.78 4.41
N ALA A 102 -4.89 -11.44 3.80
CA ALA A 102 -5.41 -12.71 4.30
C ALA A 102 -4.31 -13.80 4.36
N ALA A 103 -3.45 -13.88 3.35
CA ALA A 103 -2.31 -14.79 3.34
C ALA A 103 -1.32 -14.50 4.48
N LEU A 104 -0.97 -13.23 4.70
CA LEU A 104 -0.05 -12.82 5.75
C LEU A 104 -0.60 -13.14 7.15
N MET A 105 -1.89 -12.88 7.40
CA MET A 105 -2.51 -13.21 8.68
C MET A 105 -2.44 -14.70 8.99
N LEU A 106 -2.72 -15.56 8.01
CA LEU A 106 -2.62 -17.02 8.15
C LEU A 106 -1.18 -17.46 8.39
N ALA A 107 -0.22 -16.89 7.64
CA ALA A 107 1.20 -17.20 7.77
C ALA A 107 1.73 -16.82 9.15
N GLU A 108 1.43 -15.61 9.63
CA GLU A 108 1.83 -15.16 10.95
C GLU A 108 1.24 -15.99 12.09
N ALA A 109 -0.05 -16.33 12.00
CA ALA A 109 -0.70 -17.14 13.02
C ALA A 109 -0.10 -18.55 13.09
N LYS A 110 0.21 -19.13 11.91
CA LYS A 110 0.89 -20.42 11.80
C LYS A 110 2.31 -20.36 12.38
N ASP A 111 3.12 -19.39 11.95
CA ASP A 111 4.53 -19.25 12.33
C ASP A 111 4.68 -19.04 13.85
N LYS A 112 3.81 -18.19 14.42
CA LYS A 112 3.77 -17.93 15.88
C LYS A 112 3.09 -19.05 16.67
N ASN A 113 2.54 -20.06 16.01
CA ASN A 113 1.74 -21.12 16.62
C ASN A 113 0.58 -20.57 17.48
N ASP A 114 -0.01 -19.44 17.06
CA ASP A 114 -1.03 -18.70 17.81
C ASP A 114 -2.43 -19.12 17.37
N LYS A 115 -3.08 -19.95 18.19
CA LYS A 115 -4.41 -20.50 17.91
C LYS A 115 -5.50 -19.42 17.86
N SER A 116 -5.38 -18.37 18.68
CA SER A 116 -6.39 -17.30 18.72
C SER A 116 -6.32 -16.47 17.45
N ARG A 117 -5.11 -16.07 17.05
CA ARG A 117 -4.88 -15.37 15.78
C ARG A 117 -5.21 -16.25 14.58
N LEU A 118 -5.04 -17.56 14.68
CA LEU A 118 -5.39 -18.47 13.59
C LEU A 118 -6.90 -18.45 13.33
N VAL A 119 -7.73 -18.50 14.38
CA VAL A 119 -9.19 -18.43 14.23
C VAL A 119 -9.61 -17.12 13.56
N GLU A 120 -9.03 -15.99 14.00
CA GLU A 120 -9.27 -14.68 13.39
C GLU A 120 -8.86 -14.66 11.92
N ALA A 121 -7.65 -15.14 11.60
CA ALA A 121 -7.13 -15.19 10.24
C ALA A 121 -7.98 -16.09 9.32
N LEU A 122 -8.43 -17.24 9.82
CA LEU A 122 -9.31 -18.16 9.08
C LEU A 122 -10.69 -17.56 8.83
N ASN A 123 -11.25 -16.82 9.80
CA ASN A 123 -12.52 -16.12 9.64
C ASN A 123 -12.39 -15.00 8.60
N ASN A 124 -11.36 -14.15 8.70
CA ASN A 124 -11.11 -13.09 7.72
C ASN A 124 -10.93 -13.66 6.31
N ASN A 125 -10.19 -14.76 6.17
CA ASN A 125 -10.04 -15.44 4.90
C ASN A 125 -11.38 -16.00 4.37
N MET A 126 -12.19 -16.61 5.24
CA MET A 126 -13.51 -17.15 4.88
C MET A 126 -14.49 -16.05 4.44
N GLU A 127 -14.52 -14.92 5.15
CA GLU A 127 -15.34 -13.76 4.80
C GLU A 127 -14.95 -13.19 3.45
N LEU A 128 -13.65 -13.00 3.21
CA LEU A 128 -13.12 -12.56 1.91
C LEU A 128 -13.60 -13.48 0.77
N TRP A 129 -13.42 -14.79 0.92
CA TRP A 129 -13.84 -15.77 -0.09
C TRP A 129 -15.36 -15.86 -0.26
N THR A 130 -16.14 -15.63 0.81
CA THR A 130 -17.60 -15.53 0.74
C THR A 130 -18.03 -14.28 -0.04
N GLY A 131 -17.35 -13.14 0.19
CA GLY A 131 -17.54 -11.91 -0.58
C GLY A 131 -17.26 -12.11 -2.07
N ILE A 132 -16.09 -12.67 -2.39
CA ILE A 132 -15.70 -13.02 -3.77
C ILE A 132 -16.77 -13.90 -4.42
N LYS A 133 -17.17 -15.00 -3.76
CA LYS A 133 -18.20 -15.91 -4.27
C LYS A 133 -19.51 -15.18 -4.56
N THR A 134 -19.93 -14.31 -3.65
CA THR A 134 -21.17 -13.54 -3.78
C THR A 134 -21.12 -12.62 -5.00
N LEU A 135 -20.02 -11.89 -5.18
CA LEU A 135 -19.82 -10.99 -6.32
C LEU A 135 -19.81 -11.75 -7.65
N VAL A 136 -18.99 -12.81 -7.77
CA VAL A 136 -18.86 -13.54 -9.04
C VAL A 136 -20.07 -14.41 -9.38
N SER A 137 -20.92 -14.73 -8.39
CA SER A 137 -22.17 -15.46 -8.63
C SER A 137 -23.26 -14.60 -9.27
N ALA A 138 -23.09 -13.27 -9.33
CA ALA A 138 -24.04 -12.39 -9.98
C ALA A 138 -24.13 -12.69 -11.49
N LYS A 139 -25.37 -12.82 -12.01
CA LYS A 139 -25.60 -13.12 -13.44
C LYS A 139 -24.99 -12.07 -14.37
N THR A 140 -24.94 -10.82 -13.92
CA THR A 140 -24.41 -9.66 -14.65
C THR A 140 -22.89 -9.52 -14.54
N HIS A 141 -22.21 -10.39 -13.79
CA HIS A 141 -20.77 -10.26 -13.58
C HIS A 141 -19.99 -10.44 -14.90
N PRO A 142 -19.07 -9.51 -15.24
CA PRO A 142 -18.43 -9.43 -16.55
C PRO A 142 -17.43 -10.56 -16.84
N LEU A 143 -17.02 -11.32 -15.81
CA LEU A 143 -16.10 -12.44 -15.99
C LEU A 143 -16.71 -13.58 -16.82
N ALA A 144 -15.86 -14.21 -17.63
CA ALA A 144 -16.20 -15.40 -18.38
C ALA A 144 -16.68 -16.54 -17.45
N LYS A 145 -17.63 -17.35 -17.92
CA LYS A 145 -18.25 -18.42 -17.14
C LYS A 145 -17.23 -19.36 -16.49
N GLU A 146 -16.20 -19.76 -17.23
CA GLU A 146 -15.16 -20.66 -16.72
C GLU A 146 -14.38 -20.06 -15.54
N ILE A 147 -14.03 -18.78 -15.61
CA ILE A 147 -13.34 -18.07 -14.52
C ILE A 147 -14.25 -17.97 -13.29
N LYS A 148 -15.53 -17.66 -13.50
CA LYS A 148 -16.52 -17.62 -12.41
C LYS A 148 -16.65 -18.98 -11.73
N ASP A 149 -16.80 -20.05 -12.52
CA ASP A 149 -16.92 -21.41 -12.01
C ASP A 149 -15.66 -21.83 -11.21
N ASN A 150 -14.47 -21.44 -11.66
CA ASN A 150 -13.22 -21.70 -10.95
C ASN A 150 -13.12 -20.93 -9.62
N LEU A 151 -13.47 -19.64 -9.62
CA LEU A 151 -13.48 -18.82 -8.39
C LEU A 151 -14.49 -19.32 -7.37
N ILE A 152 -15.67 -19.77 -7.82
CA ILE A 152 -16.68 -20.37 -6.94
C ILE A 152 -16.15 -21.66 -6.30
N ARG A 153 -15.49 -22.53 -7.09
CA ARG A 153 -14.88 -23.76 -6.55
C ARG A 153 -13.79 -23.47 -5.52
N LEU A 154 -12.96 -22.47 -5.77
CA LEU A 154 -11.92 -22.03 -4.83
C LEU A 154 -12.53 -21.46 -3.54
N ALA A 155 -13.59 -20.67 -3.65
CA ALA A 155 -14.32 -20.17 -2.49
C ALA A 155 -14.90 -21.32 -1.65
N ASP A 156 -15.56 -22.29 -2.27
CA ASP A 156 -16.11 -23.46 -1.59
C ASP A 156 -15.02 -24.30 -0.91
N PHE A 157 -13.89 -24.48 -1.60
CA PHE A 157 -12.72 -25.13 -1.02
C PHE A 157 -12.19 -24.36 0.20
N SER A 158 -12.01 -23.04 0.08
CA SER A 158 -11.48 -22.17 1.12
C SER A 158 -12.35 -22.20 2.39
N ILE A 159 -13.66 -22.03 2.22
CA ILE A 159 -14.64 -22.08 3.31
C ILE A 159 -14.62 -23.46 3.98
N LYS A 160 -14.63 -24.55 3.20
CA LYS A 160 -14.57 -25.91 3.73
C LYS A 160 -13.29 -26.15 4.55
N LYS A 161 -12.13 -25.71 4.02
CA LYS A 161 -10.85 -25.85 4.72
C LYS A 161 -10.78 -25.04 6.00
N THR A 162 -11.38 -23.85 6.05
CA THR A 162 -11.48 -23.06 7.29
C THR A 162 -12.10 -23.90 8.42
N PHE A 163 -13.22 -24.57 8.16
CA PHE A 163 -13.87 -25.41 9.17
C PHE A 163 -13.07 -26.68 9.53
N GLU A 164 -12.36 -27.27 8.58
CA GLU A 164 -11.50 -28.46 8.83
C GLU A 164 -10.27 -28.12 9.69
N ILE A 165 -9.66 -26.96 9.47
CA ILE A 165 -8.46 -26.52 10.22
C ILE A 165 -8.81 -26.24 11.68
N GLY A 166 -9.92 -25.52 11.91
CA GLY A 166 -10.33 -25.11 13.25
C GLY A 166 -9.24 -24.31 13.97
N THR A 167 -8.67 -24.89 15.03
CA THR A 167 -7.58 -24.26 15.81
C THR A 167 -6.23 -24.97 15.66
N ASN A 168 -6.11 -25.89 14.70
CA ASN A 168 -4.89 -26.65 14.46
C ASN A 168 -3.90 -25.88 13.58
N THR A 169 -2.97 -25.17 14.21
CA THR A 169 -1.87 -24.42 13.59
C THR A 169 -0.90 -25.26 12.75
N ALA A 170 -0.83 -26.57 12.98
CA ALA A 170 0.02 -27.48 12.19
C ALA A 170 -0.72 -28.08 10.97
N HIS A 171 -1.97 -27.67 10.71
CA HIS A 171 -2.76 -28.25 9.65
C HIS A 171 -2.23 -27.86 8.26
N ALA A 172 -1.88 -28.85 7.43
CA ALA A 172 -1.27 -28.64 6.11
C ALA A 172 -2.11 -27.78 5.15
N ALA A 173 -3.44 -27.76 5.32
CA ALA A 173 -4.31 -26.92 4.51
C ALA A 173 -4.07 -25.41 4.71
N ILE A 174 -3.46 -24.97 5.82
CA ILE A 174 -3.12 -23.56 6.04
C ILE A 174 -2.18 -23.06 4.93
N ASP A 175 -1.14 -23.83 4.60
CA ASP A 175 -0.21 -23.49 3.51
C ASP A 175 -0.91 -23.46 2.15
N THR A 176 -1.91 -24.32 1.96
CA THR A 176 -2.70 -24.32 0.73
C THR A 176 -3.51 -23.03 0.60
N LEU A 177 -4.15 -22.57 1.68
CA LEU A 177 -4.90 -21.31 1.68
C LEU A 177 -4.00 -20.09 1.46
N ILE A 178 -2.83 -20.07 2.12
CA ILE A 178 -1.81 -19.03 1.91
C ILE A 178 -1.40 -18.97 0.44
N ASN A 179 -1.04 -20.12 -0.14
CA ASN A 179 -0.57 -20.17 -1.53
C ASN A 179 -1.64 -19.75 -2.54
N ILE A 180 -2.90 -20.15 -2.35
CA ILE A 180 -4.01 -19.72 -3.23
C ILE A 180 -4.13 -18.19 -3.20
N ASN A 181 -4.15 -17.59 -2.00
CA ASN A 181 -4.27 -16.14 -1.85
C ASN A 181 -3.08 -15.39 -2.47
N LEU A 182 -1.85 -15.88 -2.26
CA LEU A 182 -0.65 -15.27 -2.84
C LEU A 182 -0.64 -15.35 -4.37
N GLN A 183 -0.91 -16.52 -4.95
CA GLN A 183 -0.88 -16.69 -6.41
C GLN A 183 -1.92 -15.80 -7.12
N ILE A 184 -3.11 -15.68 -6.55
CA ILE A 184 -4.16 -14.83 -7.13
C ILE A 184 -3.80 -13.36 -6.95
N SER A 185 -3.32 -12.96 -5.77
CA SER A 185 -2.84 -11.60 -5.51
C SER A 185 -1.75 -11.19 -6.50
N GLU A 186 -0.74 -12.06 -6.68
CA GLU A 186 0.35 -11.86 -7.64
C GLU A 186 -0.17 -11.70 -9.06
N GLY A 187 -1.04 -12.61 -9.52
CA GLY A 187 -1.62 -12.53 -10.87
C GLY A 187 -2.47 -11.27 -11.10
N LEU A 188 -3.16 -10.74 -10.08
CA LEU A 188 -3.88 -9.48 -10.16
C LEU A 188 -2.92 -8.28 -10.22
N LEU A 189 -1.88 -8.27 -9.38
CA LEU A 189 -0.87 -7.20 -9.38
C LEU A 189 -0.04 -7.17 -10.66
N GLU A 190 0.29 -8.33 -11.25
CA GLU A 190 0.94 -8.40 -12.56
C GLU A 190 0.09 -7.73 -13.64
N ARG A 191 -1.22 -8.02 -13.68
CA ARG A 191 -2.13 -7.39 -14.65
C ARG A 191 -2.17 -5.88 -14.50
N VAL A 192 -2.15 -5.36 -13.27
CA VAL A 192 -2.12 -3.91 -13.02
C VAL A 192 -0.82 -3.30 -13.50
N LYS A 193 0.33 -3.93 -13.21
CA LYS A 193 1.65 -3.44 -13.68
C LYS A 193 1.75 -3.35 -15.19
N PHE A 194 1.07 -4.23 -15.93
CA PHE A 194 1.05 -4.21 -17.40
C PHE A 194 -0.07 -3.34 -18.00
N ALA A 195 -1.02 -2.87 -17.19
CA ALA A 195 -2.11 -2.00 -17.61
C ALA A 195 -1.83 -0.50 -17.37
N ALA A 196 -0.83 -0.18 -16.54
CA ALA A 196 -0.32 1.17 -16.27
C ALA A 196 0.85 1.55 -17.21
#